data_AF-A0A3N5RHI1-F1
#
_entry.id   AF-A0A3N5RHI1-F1
#
_cell.length_a   1.000
_cell.length_b   1.000
_cell.length_c   1.000
_cell.angle_alpha   90.00
_cell.angle_beta   90.00
_cell.angle_gamma   90.00
#
_symmetry.space_group_name_H-M   'P 1'
#
loop_
_entity.id
_entity.type
_entity.pdbx_description
1 polymer ?
#
loop_
_entity_poly.entity_id
_entity_poly.type
_entity_poly.pdbx_seq_one_letter_code
_entity_poly.pdbx_strand_id
1 'polypeptide(L)'
;GLRHYLLNGGFLLADDFWAPAAWRHVRQVMREVFPDREPRELSFEHEIFHIVYDLKKPPQIPSILAWRQGDLFEYWHGDPEGDEAPHFWGIFDDSGRLMALLCHNNDVGDGWEREGEDKAYFEEYSEKQSYPLGINILTYVMTH
;
A
#
# COMPACT_ATOMS: atom_id res chain seq x y z
N GLY A 1 17.72 -13.29 -5.98
CA GLY A 1 16.70 -12.45 -6.65
C GLY A 1 15.49 -12.31 -5.75
N LEU A 2 14.57 -11.39 -6.08
CA LEU A 2 13.42 -11.03 -5.24
C LEU A 2 12.57 -12.24 -4.82
N ARG A 3 12.30 -13.19 -5.73
CA ARG A 3 11.57 -14.44 -5.43
C ARG A 3 12.16 -15.21 -4.25
N HIS A 4 13.48 -15.38 -4.24
CA HIS A 4 14.18 -16.11 -3.18
C HIS A 4 14.15 -15.37 -1.84
N TYR A 5 14.25 -14.04 -1.87
CA TYR A 5 14.14 -13.21 -0.66
C TYR A 5 12.76 -13.37 -0.01
N LEU A 6 11.69 -13.23 -0.80
CA LEU A 6 10.31 -13.31 -0.30
C LEU A 6 9.94 -14.70 0.23
N LEU A 7 10.37 -15.76 -0.46
CA LEU A 7 10.15 -17.15 -0.01
C LEU A 7 10.94 -17.51 1.25
N ASN A 8 12.01 -16.78 1.58
CA ASN A 8 12.82 -17.02 2.77
C ASN A 8 12.44 -16.11 3.95
N GLY A 9 11.21 -15.59 3.98
CA GLY A 9 10.73 -14.73 5.06
C GLY A 9 10.91 -13.23 4.82
N GLY A 10 11.46 -12.82 3.67
CA GLY A 10 11.45 -11.42 3.27
C GLY A 10 10.05 -10.90 3.03
N PHE A 11 9.90 -9.58 3.10
CA PHE A 11 8.66 -8.87 2.79
C PHE A 11 8.91 -7.73 1.80
N LEU A 12 7.97 -7.50 0.88
CA LEU A 12 7.95 -6.37 -0.03
C LEU A 12 6.76 -5.48 0.28
N LEU A 13 7.03 -4.22 0.62
CA LEU A 13 6.04 -3.15 0.52
C LEU A 13 6.32 -2.39 -0.78
N ALA A 14 5.34 -2.35 -1.68
CA ALA A 14 5.35 -1.47 -2.84
C ALA A 14 4.23 -0.44 -2.67
N ASP A 15 4.57 0.82 -2.82
CA ASP A 15 3.74 1.98 -2.53
C ASP A 15 4.12 3.12 -3.49
N ASP A 16 3.33 4.19 -3.52
CA ASP A 16 3.46 5.31 -4.46
C ASP A 16 3.38 4.86 -5.93
N PHE A 17 2.23 4.27 -6.27
CA PHE A 17 1.87 4.06 -7.67
C PHE A 17 0.36 4.15 -7.89
N TRP A 18 0.01 4.83 -8.97
CA TRP A 18 -1.35 5.30 -9.23
C TRP A 18 -1.81 4.91 -10.64
N ALA A 19 -3.12 4.92 -10.82
CA ALA A 19 -3.81 4.62 -12.07
C ALA A 19 -3.69 3.14 -12.53
N PRO A 20 -4.65 2.66 -13.33
CA PRO A 20 -4.64 1.29 -13.84
C PRO A 20 -3.41 0.94 -14.68
N ALA A 21 -2.79 1.92 -15.35
CA ALA A 21 -1.59 1.70 -16.14
C ALA A 21 -0.40 1.26 -15.29
N ALA A 22 -0.14 1.92 -14.15
CA ALA A 22 0.93 1.51 -13.24
C ALA A 22 0.63 0.17 -12.59
N TRP A 23 -0.63 -0.08 -12.21
CA TRP A 23 -1.03 -1.38 -11.68
C TRP A 23 -0.77 -2.53 -12.67
N ARG A 24 -1.13 -2.36 -13.96
CA ARG A 24 -0.82 -3.34 -15.01
C ARG A 24 0.69 -3.60 -15.11
N HIS A 25 1.51 -2.56 -14.98
CA HIS A 25 2.97 -2.68 -15.00
C HIS A 25 3.50 -3.44 -13.78
N VAL A 26 3.11 -3.05 -12.56
CA VAL A 26 3.49 -3.73 -11.32
C VAL A 26 3.11 -5.21 -11.39
N ARG A 27 1.89 -5.52 -11.81
CA ARG A 27 1.44 -6.91 -11.98
C ARG A 27 2.28 -7.69 -12.99
N GLN A 28 2.68 -7.07 -14.11
CA GLN A 28 3.56 -7.71 -15.08
C GLN A 28 4.93 -8.02 -14.48
N VAL A 29 5.55 -7.07 -13.77
CA VAL A 29 6.85 -7.28 -13.11
C VAL A 29 6.75 -8.37 -12.05
N MET A 30 5.68 -8.38 -11.25
CA MET A 30 5.48 -9.39 -10.21
C MET A 30 5.26 -10.79 -10.77
N ARG A 31 4.77 -10.95 -12.02
CA ARG A 31 4.73 -12.25 -12.70
C ARG A 31 6.10 -12.81 -13.06
N GLU A 32 7.09 -11.95 -13.29
CA GLU A 32 8.48 -12.38 -13.48
C GLU A 32 9.09 -12.90 -12.17
N VAL A 33 8.64 -12.35 -11.04
CA VAL A 33 9.03 -12.80 -9.69
C VAL A 33 8.31 -14.11 -9.33
N PHE A 34 7.01 -14.17 -9.53
CA PHE A 34 6.15 -15.33 -9.24
C PHE A 34 5.22 -15.63 -10.42
N PRO A 35 5.64 -16.52 -11.35
CA PRO A 35 4.79 -16.92 -12.47
C PRO A 35 3.53 -17.70 -12.04
N ASP A 36 3.56 -18.28 -10.85
CA ASP A 36 2.55 -19.18 -10.27
C ASP A 36 1.70 -18.51 -9.18
N ARG A 37 1.92 -17.22 -8.88
CA ARG A 37 1.19 -16.50 -7.81
C ARG A 37 0.70 -15.15 -8.32
N GLU A 38 -0.61 -15.04 -8.50
CA GLU A 38 -1.24 -13.77 -8.82
C GLU A 38 -1.53 -12.99 -7.53
N PRO A 39 -1.31 -11.65 -7.52
CA PRO A 39 -1.76 -10.81 -6.42
C PRO A 39 -3.27 -10.93 -6.21
N ARG A 40 -3.70 -10.93 -4.95
CA ARG A 40 -5.12 -10.95 -4.56
C ARG A 40 -5.40 -9.72 -3.71
N GLU A 41 -6.50 -9.05 -3.99
CA GLU A 41 -6.92 -7.91 -3.17
C GLU A 41 -7.24 -8.36 -1.74
N LEU A 42 -6.76 -7.60 -0.77
CA LEU A 42 -7.03 -7.83 0.63
C LEU A 42 -8.42 -7.30 0.96
N SER A 43 -9.23 -8.12 1.64
CA SER A 43 -10.40 -7.60 2.35
C SER A 43 -9.93 -6.66 3.46
N PHE A 44 -10.74 -5.63 3.77
CA PHE A 44 -10.46 -4.77 4.91
C PHE A 44 -10.42 -5.54 6.24
N GLU A 45 -11.07 -6.70 6.33
CA GLU A 45 -11.00 -7.61 7.49
C GLU A 45 -9.63 -8.29 7.68
N HIS A 46 -8.67 -8.11 6.75
CA HIS A 46 -7.34 -8.68 6.87
C HIS A 46 -6.61 -8.09 8.09
N GLU A 47 -5.94 -8.95 8.86
CA GLU A 47 -5.31 -8.56 10.14
C GLU A 47 -4.29 -7.41 10.02
N ILE A 48 -3.69 -7.24 8.85
CA ILE A 48 -2.76 -6.13 8.58
C ILE A 48 -3.39 -4.75 8.78
N PHE A 49 -4.71 -4.62 8.73
CA PHE A 49 -5.42 -3.37 9.00
C PHE A 49 -5.81 -3.22 10.49
N HIS A 50 -5.59 -4.26 11.32
CA HIS A 50 -6.15 -4.35 12.67
C HIS A 50 -5.20 -4.90 13.76
N ILE A 51 -3.94 -5.20 13.44
CA ILE A 51 -3.04 -5.94 14.34
C ILE A 51 -2.60 -5.15 15.60
N VAL A 52 -2.14 -3.90 15.45
CA VAL A 52 -1.79 -3.00 16.58
C VAL A 52 -2.79 -1.86 16.66
N TYR A 53 -3.00 -1.19 15.54
CA TYR A 53 -4.01 -0.17 15.37
C TYR A 53 -5.19 -0.74 14.59
N ASP A 54 -6.38 -0.46 15.09
CA ASP A 54 -7.64 -0.85 14.46
C ASP A 54 -8.11 0.27 13.52
N LEU A 55 -7.73 0.15 12.24
CA LEU A 55 -8.15 1.10 11.21
C LEU A 55 -9.67 1.04 11.02
N LYS A 56 -10.28 2.19 10.74
CA LYS A 56 -11.74 2.30 10.61
C LYS A 56 -12.26 2.26 9.18
N LYS A 57 -11.36 2.43 8.21
CA LYS A 57 -11.61 2.36 6.77
C LYS A 57 -10.30 2.01 6.06
N PRO A 58 -10.36 1.51 4.81
CA PRO A 58 -9.17 1.41 3.96
C PRO A 58 -8.49 2.78 3.86
N PRO A 59 -7.20 2.88 4.21
CA PRO A 59 -6.50 4.17 4.18
C PRO A 59 -6.21 4.58 2.74
N GLN A 60 -6.37 5.86 2.47
CA GLN A 60 -5.98 6.50 1.20
C GLN A 60 -5.23 7.78 1.53
N ILE A 61 -3.95 7.79 1.20
CA ILE A 61 -3.04 8.91 1.43
C ILE A 61 -2.61 9.39 0.04
N PRO A 62 -3.04 10.59 -0.39
CA PRO A 62 -2.43 11.27 -1.52
C PRO A 62 -1.13 11.94 -1.08
N SER A 63 -0.22 12.24 -2.01
CA SER A 63 0.85 13.17 -1.70
C SER A 63 0.31 14.52 -1.24
N ILE A 64 1.14 15.24 -0.48
CA ILE A 64 0.83 16.58 0.00
C ILE A 64 0.51 17.55 -1.14
N LEU A 65 1.03 17.32 -2.36
CA LEU A 65 0.75 18.13 -3.53
C LEU A 65 -0.68 17.90 -4.06
N ALA A 66 -1.18 16.66 -4.05
CA ALA A 66 -2.53 16.32 -4.49
C ALA A 66 -3.53 16.81 -3.45
N TRP A 67 -3.22 16.55 -2.17
CA TRP A 67 -4.04 17.04 -1.08
C TRP A 67 -4.20 18.57 -1.08
N ARG A 68 -3.13 19.33 -1.34
CA ARG A 68 -3.19 20.81 -1.46
C ARG A 68 -4.08 21.29 -2.60
N GLN A 69 -4.31 20.45 -3.62
CA GLN A 69 -5.24 20.72 -4.72
C GLN A 69 -6.68 20.28 -4.39
N GLY A 70 -6.88 19.57 -3.28
CA GLY A 70 -8.17 19.01 -2.87
C GLY A 70 -8.40 17.58 -3.37
N ASP A 71 -7.39 16.95 -3.94
CA ASP A 71 -7.49 15.63 -4.55
C ASP A 71 -7.04 14.52 -3.59
N LEU A 72 -7.68 13.35 -3.70
CA LEU A 72 -7.25 12.10 -3.06
C LEU A 72 -6.51 11.17 -4.04
N PHE A 73 -6.43 11.59 -5.30
CA PHE A 73 -5.81 10.86 -6.39
C PHE A 73 -4.80 11.73 -7.12
N GLU A 74 -3.68 11.15 -7.50
CA GLU A 74 -2.61 11.86 -8.21
C GLU A 74 -2.79 11.80 -9.72
N TYR A 75 -3.63 12.70 -10.25
CA TYR A 75 -3.99 12.71 -11.67
C TYR A 75 -2.80 12.90 -12.64
N TRP A 76 -1.65 13.39 -12.17
CA TRP A 76 -0.43 13.47 -12.99
C TRP A 76 0.23 12.12 -13.25
N HIS A 77 -0.15 11.05 -12.52
CA HIS A 77 0.34 9.70 -12.74
C HIS A 77 -0.49 8.90 -13.75
N GLY A 78 -1.69 9.37 -14.11
CA GLY A 78 -2.49 8.78 -15.19
C GLY A 78 -3.99 8.99 -15.02
N ASP A 79 -4.74 8.58 -16.05
CA ASP A 79 -6.20 8.51 -16.00
C ASP A 79 -6.63 7.38 -15.04
N PRO A 80 -7.47 7.65 -14.03
CA PRO A 80 -7.99 6.60 -13.14
C PRO A 80 -8.89 5.57 -13.86
N GLU A 81 -9.33 5.84 -15.10
CA GLU A 81 -10.28 5.02 -15.86
C GLU A 81 -11.59 4.77 -15.06
N GLY A 82 -11.96 5.71 -14.18
CA GLY A 82 -13.14 5.65 -13.32
C GLY A 82 -12.92 5.01 -11.95
N ASP A 83 -11.68 4.63 -11.59
CA ASP A 83 -11.34 4.04 -10.30
C ASP A 83 -10.20 4.80 -9.60
N GLU A 84 -10.58 5.59 -8.60
CA GLU A 84 -9.67 6.36 -7.75
C GLU A 84 -9.54 5.75 -6.33
N ALA A 85 -10.17 4.61 -6.07
CA ALA A 85 -10.18 4.01 -4.74
C ALA A 85 -8.79 3.43 -4.40
N PRO A 86 -8.43 3.36 -3.10
CA PRO A 86 -7.21 2.68 -2.67
C PRO A 86 -7.40 1.16 -2.78
N HIS A 87 -6.39 0.46 -3.27
CA HIS A 87 -6.39 -1.01 -3.32
C HIS A 87 -5.13 -1.58 -2.69
N PHE A 88 -5.30 -2.62 -1.88
CA PHE A 88 -4.20 -3.32 -1.23
C PHE A 88 -4.13 -4.74 -1.77
N TRP A 89 -3.08 -5.04 -2.54
CA TRP A 89 -2.91 -6.35 -3.16
C TRP A 89 -1.84 -7.15 -2.44
N GLY A 90 -2.16 -8.40 -2.15
CA GLY A 90 -1.29 -9.34 -1.47
C GLY A 90 -0.79 -10.48 -2.35
N ILE A 91 0.50 -10.82 -2.24
CA ILE A 91 1.05 -12.10 -2.73
C ILE A 91 1.38 -12.96 -1.53
N PHE A 92 0.96 -14.22 -1.57
CA PHE A 92 0.99 -15.13 -0.41
C PHE A 92 1.84 -16.37 -0.67
N ASP A 93 2.51 -16.88 0.35
CA ASP A 93 3.20 -18.17 0.29
C ASP A 93 2.24 -19.36 0.47
N ASP A 94 2.79 -20.58 0.47
CA ASP A 94 2.01 -21.82 0.56
C ASP A 94 1.37 -22.06 1.92
N SER A 95 1.87 -21.41 2.97
CA SER A 95 1.23 -21.38 4.29
C SER A 95 0.18 -20.28 4.44
N GLY A 96 0.01 -19.43 3.42
CA GLY A 96 -0.91 -18.31 3.44
C GLY A 96 -0.36 -17.05 4.12
N ARG A 97 0.95 -16.96 4.37
CA ARG A 97 1.59 -15.74 4.88
C ARG A 97 1.72 -14.72 3.75
N LEU A 98 1.41 -13.47 4.04
CA LEU A 98 1.58 -12.35 3.11
C LEU A 98 3.06 -12.04 2.94
N MET A 99 3.57 -12.16 1.70
CA MET A 99 4.96 -11.87 1.35
C MET A 99 5.14 -10.48 0.74
N ALA A 100 4.12 -9.98 0.03
CA ALA A 100 4.18 -8.67 -0.60
C ALA A 100 2.85 -7.95 -0.44
N LEU A 101 2.90 -6.69 -0.05
CA LEU A 101 1.79 -5.75 -0.03
C LEU A 101 2.03 -4.67 -1.09
N LEU A 102 1.10 -4.53 -2.02
CA LEU A 102 1.16 -3.56 -3.11
C LEU A 102 0.01 -2.55 -2.89
N CYS A 103 0.35 -1.32 -2.53
CA CYS A 103 -0.59 -0.24 -2.21
C CYS A 103 -0.87 0.58 -3.48
N HIS A 104 -1.88 0.15 -4.25
CA HIS A 104 -2.27 0.78 -5.50
C HIS A 104 -3.21 1.97 -5.22
N ASN A 105 -3.02 3.08 -5.95
CA ASN A 105 -3.73 4.35 -5.75
C ASN A 105 -3.51 4.89 -4.34
N ASN A 106 -2.25 4.84 -3.89
CA ASN A 106 -1.86 5.26 -2.56
C ASN A 106 -0.42 5.73 -2.57
N ASP A 107 -0.13 6.65 -1.67
CA ASP A 107 1.20 7.10 -1.29
C ASP A 107 1.26 7.11 0.24
N VAL A 108 1.26 5.90 0.82
CA VAL A 108 1.34 5.73 2.28
C VAL A 108 2.60 6.41 2.82
N GLY A 109 3.70 6.32 2.07
CA GLY A 109 5.01 6.89 2.38
C GLY A 109 5.02 8.40 2.57
N ASP A 110 4.25 9.18 1.80
CA ASP A 110 4.23 10.64 1.95
C ASP A 110 3.73 11.08 3.33
N GLY A 111 2.86 10.28 3.95
CA GLY A 111 2.46 10.46 5.35
C GLY A 111 3.61 10.35 6.36
N TRP A 112 4.72 9.68 6.03
CA TRP A 112 5.95 9.62 6.83
C TRP A 112 6.96 10.69 6.40
N GLU A 113 7.05 10.97 5.11
CA GLU A 113 8.05 11.89 4.55
C GLU A 113 7.71 13.36 4.78
N ARG A 114 6.41 13.70 4.78
CA ARG A 114 5.90 15.08 4.82
C ARG A 114 5.21 15.45 6.12
N GLU A 115 5.33 14.62 7.16
CA GLU A 115 4.69 14.81 8.46
C GLU A 115 4.94 16.20 9.08
N GLY A 116 6.07 16.83 8.77
CA GLY A 116 6.47 18.14 9.29
C GLY A 116 6.08 19.33 8.41
N GLU A 117 5.48 19.12 7.24
CA GLU A 117 5.25 20.20 6.27
C GLU A 117 3.96 20.99 6.50
N ASP A 118 2.88 20.32 6.90
CA ASP A 118 1.59 20.95 7.16
C ASP A 118 0.84 20.23 8.28
N LYS A 119 0.34 21.01 9.25
CA LYS A 119 -0.34 20.45 10.42
C LYS A 119 -1.65 19.73 10.08
N ALA A 120 -2.42 20.24 9.13
CA ALA A 120 -3.69 19.61 8.75
C ALA A 120 -3.45 18.33 7.94
N TYR A 121 -2.42 18.31 7.08
CA TYR A 121 -1.98 17.09 6.41
C TYR A 121 -1.53 16.03 7.43
N PHE A 122 -0.70 16.43 8.41
CA PHE A 122 -0.25 15.55 9.49
C PHE A 122 -1.42 14.93 10.27
N GLU A 123 -2.34 15.75 10.75
CA GLU A 123 -3.48 15.29 11.57
C GLU A 123 -4.41 14.37 10.77
N GLU A 124 -4.53 14.51 9.45
CA GLU A 124 -5.44 13.70 8.64
C GLU A 124 -4.80 12.43 8.05
N TYR A 125 -3.56 12.49 7.60
CA TYR A 125 -2.92 11.40 6.88
C TYR A 125 -1.80 10.75 7.68
N SER A 126 -0.85 11.52 8.21
CA SER A 126 0.27 10.97 8.99
C SER A 126 -0.22 10.26 10.25
N GLU A 127 -0.91 10.98 11.14
CA GLU A 127 -1.30 10.50 12.47
C GLU A 127 -2.39 9.42 12.40
N LYS A 128 -3.42 9.63 11.58
CA LYS A 128 -4.62 8.78 11.57
C LYS A 128 -4.54 7.57 10.65
N GLN A 129 -3.67 7.59 9.64
CA GLN A 129 -3.70 6.58 8.56
C GLN A 129 -2.32 5.96 8.33
N SER A 130 -1.33 6.78 7.99
CA SER A 130 -0.02 6.34 7.53
C SER A 130 0.84 5.72 8.64
N TYR A 131 0.97 6.33 9.84
CA TYR A 131 1.68 5.65 10.93
C TYR A 131 0.96 4.40 11.42
N PRO A 132 -0.37 4.42 11.66
CA PRO A 132 -1.08 3.21 12.09
C PRO A 132 -0.89 2.05 11.11
N LEU A 133 -1.03 2.29 9.80
CA LEU A 133 -0.79 1.27 8.79
C LEU A 133 0.68 0.82 8.77
N GLY A 134 1.63 1.76 8.80
CA GLY A 134 3.06 1.44 8.82
C GLY A 134 3.45 0.58 10.02
N ILE A 135 2.95 0.90 11.22
CA ILE A 135 3.19 0.11 12.44
C ILE A 135 2.55 -1.28 12.33
N ASN A 136 1.34 -1.36 11.77
CA ASN A 136 0.70 -2.65 11.53
C ASN A 136 1.50 -3.52 10.54
N ILE A 137 1.97 -2.95 9.42
CA ILE A 137 2.79 -3.64 8.42
C ILE A 137 4.08 -4.15 9.09
N LEU A 138 4.81 -3.29 9.81
CA LEU A 138 6.04 -3.69 10.50
C LEU A 138 5.77 -4.79 11.53
N THR A 139 4.67 -4.70 12.27
CA THR A 139 4.30 -5.73 13.24
C THR A 139 4.01 -7.05 12.55
N TYR A 140 3.25 -7.05 11.46
CA TYR A 140 2.96 -8.23 10.65
C TYR A 140 4.26 -8.90 10.20
N VAL A 141 5.15 -8.13 9.58
CA VAL A 141 6.46 -8.60 9.06
C VAL A 141 7.33 -9.23 10.13
N MET A 142 7.25 -8.74 11.37
CA MET A 142 8.06 -9.24 12.48
C MET A 142 7.43 -10.42 13.23
N THR A 143 6.19 -10.79 12.93
CA THR A 143 5.42 -11.79 13.68
C THR A 143 4.89 -12.97 12.85
N HIS A 144 4.94 -12.88 11.52
CA HIS A 144 4.48 -13.90 10.57
C HIS A 144 5.59 -14.30 9.59
#